data_AF-A0A6B3E950-F1
#
_entry.id   AF-A0A6B3E950-F1
#
_cell.length_a   1.000
_cell.length_b   1.000
_cell.length_c   1.000
_cell.angle_alpha   90.00
_cell.angle_beta   90.00
_cell.angle_gamma   90.00
#
_symmetry.space_group_name_H-M   'P 1'
#
loop_
_entity.id
_entity.type
_entity.pdbx_description
1 polymer ?
#
loop_
_entity_poly.entity_id
_entity_poly.type
_entity_poly.pdbx_seq_one_letter_code
_entity_poly.pdbx_strand_id
1 'polypeptide(L)'
;MLGQNQYGKAEVRVVRVVREGAVHHLRDLNVSIALSGALDDVHLTGSNANCLPTDTMKNTVYVFAKEHGIASPEEFAARLARHFVTTQASIHRARVRVEEYAWDRLTDPAEGPAHSFVRRGGETRLCEVTYEDGRRQVISGLKDLTVLNTTDSEFHGFAKDPYTTLPETRDRVLATEVSGRWRHTRTED
;
A
#
# COMPACT_ATOMS: atom_id res chain seq x y z
N MET A 1 3.12 31.85 4.61
CA MET A 1 4.01 30.95 3.83
C MET A 1 3.35 29.58 3.79
N LEU A 2 3.15 29.00 2.61
CA LEU A 2 2.64 27.62 2.49
C LEU A 2 3.74 26.65 2.92
N GLY A 3 3.37 25.66 3.75
CA GLY A 3 4.23 24.53 4.07
C GLY A 3 4.19 23.46 2.98
N GLN A 4 4.76 22.29 3.26
CA GLN A 4 4.69 21.14 2.36
C GLN A 4 3.21 20.77 2.07
N ASN A 5 2.85 20.70 0.79
CA ASN A 5 1.50 20.34 0.35
C ASN A 5 1.51 19.11 -0.57
N GLN A 6 0.39 18.40 -0.58
CA GLN A 6 0.14 17.27 -1.45
C GLN A 6 -1.36 17.10 -1.68
N TYR A 7 -1.71 16.54 -2.83
CA TYR A 7 -3.09 16.18 -3.17
C TYR A 7 -3.11 14.88 -3.97
N GLY A 8 -4.28 14.26 -4.13
CA GLY A 8 -4.38 13.11 -5.01
C GLY A 8 -5.68 12.33 -4.85
N LYS A 9 -5.64 11.06 -5.28
CA LYS A 9 -6.80 10.16 -5.27
C LYS A 9 -6.54 9.01 -4.32
N ALA A 10 -7.40 8.84 -3.33
CA ALA A 10 -7.40 7.69 -2.45
C ALA A 10 -8.42 6.65 -2.89
N GLU A 11 -8.23 5.44 -2.38
CA GLU A 11 -9.21 4.34 -2.43
C GLU A 11 -9.61 3.87 -3.85
N VAL A 12 -8.66 3.85 -4.79
CA VAL A 12 -8.90 3.30 -6.12
C VAL A 12 -8.83 1.78 -6.08
N ARG A 13 -10.00 1.13 -6.03
CA ARG A 13 -10.14 -0.33 -6.04
C ARG A 13 -9.92 -0.90 -7.44
N VAL A 14 -8.99 -1.84 -7.60
CA VAL A 14 -8.73 -2.50 -8.88
C VAL A 14 -8.54 -4.00 -8.70
N VAL A 15 -9.31 -4.79 -9.45
CA VAL A 15 -9.14 -6.24 -9.56
C VAL A 15 -8.65 -6.56 -10.97
N ARG A 16 -7.46 -7.16 -11.08
CA ARG A 16 -6.89 -7.61 -12.35
C ARG A 16 -7.00 -9.12 -12.46
N VAL A 17 -7.77 -9.61 -13.44
CA VAL A 17 -7.92 -11.05 -13.73
C VAL A 17 -7.19 -11.45 -15.01
N VAL A 18 -6.16 -12.28 -14.90
CA VAL A 18 -5.49 -12.93 -16.04
C VAL A 18 -6.15 -14.29 -16.28
N ARG A 19 -6.46 -14.64 -17.53
CA ARG A 19 -7.16 -15.88 -17.89
C ARG A 19 -6.25 -16.74 -18.76
N GLU A 20 -5.97 -17.95 -18.31
CA GLU A 20 -5.15 -18.96 -18.98
C GLU A 20 -6.02 -20.21 -19.17
N GLY A 21 -6.77 -20.25 -20.29
CA GLY A 21 -7.77 -21.28 -20.51
C GLY A 21 -8.82 -21.30 -19.38
N ALA A 22 -8.97 -22.44 -18.70
CA ALA A 22 -9.89 -22.61 -17.59
C ALA A 22 -9.32 -22.18 -16.22
N VAL A 23 -8.05 -21.79 -16.17
CA VAL A 23 -7.35 -21.35 -14.96
C VAL A 23 -7.27 -19.82 -14.96
N HIS A 24 -7.85 -19.17 -13.96
CA HIS A 24 -7.76 -17.72 -13.81
C HIS A 24 -6.77 -17.36 -12.69
N HIS A 25 -6.15 -16.20 -12.78
CA HIS A 25 -5.29 -15.62 -11.75
C HIS A 25 -5.80 -14.21 -11.45
N LEU A 26 -5.81 -13.81 -10.18
CA LEU A 26 -6.30 -12.49 -9.79
C LEU A 26 -5.36 -11.78 -8.82
N ARG A 27 -5.37 -10.45 -8.89
CA ARG A 27 -4.88 -9.56 -7.83
C ARG A 27 -5.95 -8.53 -7.52
N ASP A 28 -6.18 -8.26 -6.25
CA ASP A 28 -7.14 -7.29 -5.72
C ASP A 28 -6.40 -6.23 -4.92
N LEU A 29 -6.37 -5.00 -5.44
CA LEU A 29 -5.61 -3.90 -4.86
C LEU A 29 -6.52 -2.73 -4.48
N ASN A 30 -6.12 -2.02 -3.43
CA ASN A 30 -6.59 -0.68 -3.12
C ASN A 30 -5.44 0.32 -3.25
N VAL A 31 -5.53 1.24 -4.21
CA VAL A 31 -4.43 2.15 -4.59
C VAL A 31 -4.76 3.58 -4.17
N SER A 32 -3.81 4.24 -3.50
CA SER A 32 -3.90 5.65 -3.13
C SER A 32 -2.66 6.41 -3.62
N ILE A 33 -2.88 7.54 -4.30
CA ILE A 33 -1.86 8.36 -4.94
C ILE A 33 -1.85 9.73 -4.25
N ALA A 34 -0.66 10.22 -3.93
CA ALA A 34 -0.43 11.59 -3.48
C ALA A 34 0.72 12.22 -4.29
N LEU A 35 0.47 13.39 -4.87
CA LEU A 35 1.43 14.15 -5.66
C LEU A 35 1.78 15.46 -4.96
N SER A 36 3.04 15.89 -5.10
CA SER A 36 3.57 17.17 -4.61
C SER A 36 4.45 17.82 -5.70
N GLY A 37 4.49 19.14 -5.72
CA GLY A 37 5.33 19.90 -6.66
C GLY A 37 4.98 21.39 -6.67
N ALA A 38 5.08 22.04 -7.84
CA ALA A 38 4.80 23.45 -8.04
C ALA A 38 3.28 23.75 -8.05
N LEU A 39 2.66 23.72 -6.87
CA LEU A 39 1.21 23.80 -6.67
C LEU A 39 0.75 25.05 -5.90
N ASP A 40 1.65 25.99 -5.61
CA ASP A 40 1.32 27.18 -4.80
C ASP A 40 0.17 27.99 -5.40
N ASP A 41 0.14 28.16 -6.72
CA ASP A 41 -0.92 28.90 -7.41
C ASP A 41 -2.30 28.27 -7.26
N VAL A 42 -2.37 26.94 -7.08
CA VAL A 42 -3.65 26.24 -6.81
C VAL A 42 -4.24 26.76 -5.49
N HIS A 43 -3.39 27.02 -4.50
CA HIS A 43 -3.81 27.44 -3.16
C HIS A 43 -3.90 28.96 -2.99
N LEU A 44 -2.98 29.71 -3.60
CA LEU A 44 -2.87 31.16 -3.41
C LEU A 44 -3.78 31.95 -4.34
N THR A 45 -4.00 31.45 -5.56
CA THR A 45 -4.74 32.20 -6.60
C THR A 45 -5.93 31.41 -7.16
N GLY A 46 -6.03 30.12 -6.87
CA GLY A 46 -7.05 29.23 -7.42
C GLY A 46 -6.77 28.76 -8.85
N SER A 47 -5.56 28.99 -9.36
CA SER A 47 -5.18 28.53 -10.70
C SER A 47 -4.87 27.04 -10.71
N ASN A 48 -5.67 26.27 -11.46
CA ASN A 48 -5.51 24.82 -11.57
C ASN A 48 -4.58 24.38 -12.71
N ALA A 49 -3.87 25.30 -13.37
CA ALA A 49 -3.04 24.99 -14.56
C ALA A 49 -1.98 23.89 -14.30
N ASN A 50 -1.44 23.85 -13.07
CA ASN A 50 -0.43 22.89 -12.65
C ASN A 50 -1.03 21.66 -11.92
N CYS A 51 -2.35 21.57 -11.82
CA CYS A 51 -3.05 20.52 -11.09
C CYS A 51 -3.54 19.42 -12.04
N LEU A 52 -2.86 18.27 -12.02
CA LEU A 52 -3.37 17.06 -12.67
C LEU A 52 -4.68 16.62 -11.99
N PRO A 53 -5.82 16.47 -12.69
CA PRO A 53 -7.07 16.09 -12.06
C PRO A 53 -7.00 14.74 -11.35
N THR A 54 -7.61 14.63 -10.17
CA THR A 54 -7.64 13.36 -9.40
C THR A 54 -8.40 12.25 -10.14
N ASP A 55 -9.34 12.60 -11.03
CA ASP A 55 -10.01 11.64 -11.89
C ASP A 55 -9.05 11.03 -12.92
N THR A 56 -8.15 11.84 -13.49
CA THR A 56 -7.08 11.37 -14.36
C THR A 56 -6.18 10.39 -13.62
N MET A 57 -5.80 10.66 -12.37
CA MET A 57 -5.01 9.74 -11.56
C MET A 57 -5.69 8.37 -11.39
N LYS A 58 -7.00 8.36 -11.10
CA LYS A 58 -7.82 7.14 -11.03
C LYS A 58 -7.80 6.40 -12.37
N ASN A 59 -8.01 7.10 -13.48
CA ASN A 59 -8.01 6.51 -14.82
C ASN A 59 -6.63 5.90 -15.16
N THR A 60 -5.53 6.56 -14.80
CA THR A 60 -4.17 6.05 -14.97
C THR A 60 -3.97 4.70 -14.24
N VAL A 61 -4.50 4.53 -13.02
CA VAL A 61 -4.44 3.23 -12.32
C VAL A 61 -5.09 2.12 -13.15
N TYR A 62 -6.29 2.36 -13.68
CA TYR A 62 -7.00 1.36 -14.48
C TYR A 62 -6.30 1.06 -15.81
N VAL A 63 -5.83 2.09 -16.50
CA VAL A 63 -5.09 1.94 -17.77
C VAL A 63 -3.80 1.15 -17.55
N PHE A 64 -3.01 1.51 -16.53
CA PHE A 64 -1.75 0.80 -16.24
C PHE A 64 -2.00 -0.66 -15.87
N ALA A 65 -3.02 -0.95 -15.05
CA ALA A 65 -3.38 -2.32 -14.69
C ALA A 65 -3.78 -3.15 -15.93
N LYS A 66 -4.45 -2.51 -16.90
CA LYS A 66 -4.87 -3.14 -18.15
C LYS A 66 -3.72 -3.36 -19.14
N GLU A 67 -2.93 -2.32 -19.40
CA GLU A 67 -1.85 -2.34 -20.41
C GLU A 67 -0.62 -3.11 -19.94
N HIS A 68 -0.27 -2.98 -18.67
CA HIS A 68 0.99 -3.51 -18.15
C HIS A 68 0.83 -4.71 -17.22
N GLY A 69 -0.40 -5.00 -16.77
CA GLY A 69 -0.64 -5.99 -15.74
C GLY A 69 -0.11 -5.56 -14.36
N ILE A 70 -0.15 -6.49 -13.42
CA ILE A 70 0.27 -6.27 -12.03
C ILE A 70 1.11 -7.48 -11.61
N ALA A 71 2.43 -7.38 -11.76
CA ALA A 71 3.35 -8.43 -11.35
C ALA A 71 3.50 -8.47 -9.82
N SER A 72 3.62 -7.32 -9.18
CA SER A 72 3.63 -7.11 -7.72
C SER A 72 3.06 -5.73 -7.38
N PRO A 73 2.56 -5.50 -6.15
CA PRO A 73 2.13 -4.18 -5.73
C PRO A 73 3.29 -3.16 -5.75
N GLU A 74 4.52 -3.57 -5.42
CA GLU A 74 5.71 -2.70 -5.45
C GLU A 74 6.07 -2.24 -6.86
N GLU A 75 6.10 -3.15 -7.83
CA GLU A 75 6.45 -2.80 -9.20
C GLU A 75 5.35 -1.93 -9.84
N PHE A 76 4.08 -2.26 -9.56
CA PHE A 76 2.95 -1.48 -10.04
C PHE A 76 2.95 -0.05 -9.47
N ALA A 77 3.16 0.09 -8.16
CA ALA A 77 3.28 1.38 -7.49
C ALA A 77 4.48 2.19 -8.02
N ALA A 78 5.62 1.54 -8.26
CA ALA A 78 6.80 2.20 -8.82
C ALA A 78 6.57 2.72 -10.25
N ARG A 79 5.90 1.95 -11.11
CA ARG A 79 5.55 2.38 -12.46
C ARG A 79 4.61 3.60 -12.44
N LEU A 80 3.60 3.58 -11.58
CA LEU A 80 2.67 4.71 -11.40
C LEU A 80 3.40 5.95 -10.86
N ALA A 81 4.19 5.80 -9.80
CA ALA A 81 4.91 6.92 -9.18
C ALA A 81 5.87 7.59 -10.17
N ARG A 82 6.65 6.77 -10.92
CA ARG A 82 7.53 7.28 -11.98
C ARG A 82 6.73 8.00 -13.06
N HIS A 83 5.63 7.41 -13.54
CA HIS A 83 4.79 8.03 -14.57
C HIS A 83 4.38 9.45 -14.17
N PHE A 84 3.76 9.63 -13.01
CA PHE A 84 3.26 10.95 -12.61
C PHE A 84 4.36 12.03 -12.50
N VAL A 85 5.56 11.67 -12.02
CA VAL A 85 6.68 12.64 -11.95
C VAL A 85 7.29 12.91 -13.32
N THR A 86 7.41 11.90 -14.17
CA THR A 86 8.08 12.04 -15.48
C THR A 86 7.21 12.67 -16.56
N THR A 87 5.88 12.61 -16.45
CA THR A 87 4.95 13.13 -17.47
C THR A 87 4.34 14.48 -17.12
N GLN A 88 4.36 14.87 -15.84
CA GLN A 88 3.80 16.14 -15.39
C GLN A 88 4.89 17.04 -14.82
N ALA A 89 5.27 18.07 -15.60
CA ALA A 89 6.36 18.98 -15.25
C ALA A 89 6.18 19.70 -13.90
N SER A 90 4.93 19.93 -13.47
CA SER A 90 4.63 20.57 -12.17
C SER A 90 4.74 19.64 -10.98
N ILE A 91 4.91 18.32 -11.17
CA ILE A 91 4.93 17.32 -10.10
C ILE A 91 6.36 16.84 -9.90
N HIS A 92 6.90 17.07 -8.71
CA HIS A 92 8.29 16.72 -8.36
C HIS A 92 8.36 15.41 -7.56
N ARG A 93 7.27 15.06 -6.86
CA ARG A 93 7.19 13.86 -6.03
C ARG A 93 5.85 13.17 -6.19
N ALA A 94 5.87 11.85 -6.34
CA ALA A 94 4.70 11.00 -6.28
C ALA A 94 4.87 9.90 -5.22
N ARG A 95 3.87 9.75 -4.35
CA ARG A 95 3.77 8.66 -3.38
C ARG A 95 2.55 7.81 -3.72
N VAL A 96 2.77 6.53 -3.97
CA VAL A 96 1.73 5.55 -4.27
C VAL A 96 1.70 4.51 -3.16
N ARG A 97 0.57 4.41 -2.46
CA ARG A 97 0.27 3.37 -1.46
C ARG A 97 -0.64 2.33 -2.07
N VAL A 98 -0.35 1.07 -1.79
CA VAL A 98 -1.12 -0.07 -2.26
C VAL A 98 -1.39 -1.00 -1.08
N GLU A 99 -2.64 -1.35 -0.89
CA GLU A 99 -3.05 -2.51 -0.10
C GLU A 99 -3.38 -3.64 -1.06
N GLU A 100 -2.88 -4.84 -0.79
CA GLU A 100 -3.21 -6.05 -1.54
C GLU A 100 -4.01 -7.01 -0.64
N TYR A 101 -5.16 -7.45 -1.14
CA TYR A 101 -5.99 -8.44 -0.47
C TYR A 101 -5.73 -9.81 -1.10
N ALA A 102 -5.32 -10.75 -0.26
CA ALA A 102 -5.00 -12.10 -0.70
C ALA A 102 -6.27 -12.93 -0.93
N TRP A 103 -6.17 -13.86 -1.88
CA TRP A 103 -7.26 -14.75 -2.27
C TRP A 103 -6.72 -16.17 -2.46
N ASP A 104 -7.36 -17.13 -1.81
CA ASP A 104 -7.06 -18.55 -1.95
C ASP A 104 -7.96 -19.16 -3.02
N ARG A 105 -7.34 -19.96 -3.88
CA ARG A 105 -8.05 -20.69 -4.92
C ARG A 105 -8.78 -21.88 -4.31
N LEU A 106 -10.05 -22.09 -4.68
CA LEU A 106 -10.89 -23.15 -4.13
C LEU A 106 -10.73 -24.53 -4.80
N THR A 107 -10.10 -24.57 -5.97
CA THR A 107 -9.93 -25.80 -6.77
C THR A 107 -8.50 -25.88 -7.28
N ASP A 108 -7.85 -27.03 -7.12
CA ASP A 108 -6.53 -27.26 -7.72
C ASP A 108 -6.64 -27.22 -9.26
N PRO A 109 -5.82 -26.44 -9.98
CA PRO A 109 -5.78 -26.47 -11.45
C PRO A 109 -5.61 -27.87 -12.07
N ALA A 110 -5.04 -28.83 -11.35
CA ALA A 110 -4.93 -30.22 -11.79
C ALA A 110 -6.27 -30.99 -11.77
N GLU A 111 -7.26 -30.54 -10.98
CA GLU A 111 -8.55 -31.21 -10.79
C GLU A 111 -9.66 -30.67 -11.71
N GLY A 112 -9.43 -29.57 -12.42
CA GLY A 112 -10.40 -29.01 -13.38
C GLY A 112 -10.34 -27.48 -13.50
N PRO A 113 -11.44 -26.85 -13.98
CA PRO A 113 -11.52 -25.39 -14.07
C PRO A 113 -11.27 -24.70 -12.72
N ALA A 114 -10.29 -23.82 -12.71
CA ALA A 114 -9.76 -23.19 -11.51
C ALA A 114 -9.95 -21.67 -11.57
N HIS A 115 -11.17 -21.21 -11.29
CA HIS A 115 -11.54 -19.78 -11.38
C HIS A 115 -12.39 -19.28 -10.20
N SER A 116 -12.49 -20.07 -9.13
CA SER A 116 -13.22 -19.74 -7.90
C SER A 116 -12.24 -19.48 -6.76
N PHE A 117 -12.52 -18.44 -5.96
CA PHE A 117 -11.60 -17.96 -4.92
C PHE A 117 -12.36 -17.59 -3.65
N VAL A 118 -11.71 -17.76 -2.50
CA VAL A 118 -12.13 -17.25 -1.20
C VAL A 118 -11.11 -16.23 -0.71
N ARG A 119 -11.59 -15.15 -0.07
CA ARG A 119 -10.69 -14.12 0.45
C ARG A 119 -9.85 -14.72 1.56
N ARG A 120 -8.53 -14.65 1.43
CA ARG A 120 -7.62 -14.98 2.52
C ARG A 120 -7.70 -13.84 3.53
N GLY A 121 -8.28 -14.13 4.68
CA GLY A 121 -8.21 -13.25 5.85
C GLY A 121 -6.88 -13.45 6.58
N GLY A 122 -6.64 -12.68 7.64
CA GLY A 122 -5.46 -12.83 8.49
C GLY A 122 -4.50 -11.65 8.40
N GLU A 123 -4.29 -11.07 7.22
CA GLU A 123 -3.47 -9.88 7.07
C GLU A 123 -3.78 -9.13 5.77
N THR A 124 -3.43 -7.84 5.73
CA THR A 124 -3.41 -7.04 4.51
C THR A 124 -1.98 -6.71 4.16
N ARG A 125 -1.52 -7.11 2.96
CA ARG A 125 -0.19 -6.74 2.47
C ARG A 125 -0.16 -5.27 2.08
N LEU A 126 0.91 -4.58 2.46
CA LEU A 126 1.12 -3.16 2.21
C LEU A 126 2.33 -2.93 1.30
N CYS A 127 2.22 -1.91 0.47
CA CYS A 127 3.32 -1.33 -0.30
C CYS A 127 3.17 0.19 -0.32
N GLU A 128 4.28 0.91 -0.16
CA GLU A 128 4.38 2.34 -0.42
C GLU A 128 5.62 2.60 -1.28
N VAL A 129 5.43 3.23 -2.43
CA VAL A 129 6.53 3.70 -3.28
C VAL A 129 6.49 5.22 -3.37
N THR A 130 7.62 5.85 -3.06
CA THR A 130 7.84 7.27 -3.33
C THR A 130 8.85 7.42 -4.45
N TYR A 131 8.55 8.24 -5.46
CA TYR A 131 9.47 8.64 -6.51
C TYR A 131 9.68 10.15 -6.47
N GLU A 132 10.93 10.59 -6.38
CA GLU A 132 11.36 11.98 -6.25
C GLU A 132 12.83 12.09 -6.69
N ASP A 133 13.21 13.15 -7.40
CA ASP A 133 14.59 13.41 -7.86
C ASP A 133 15.26 12.23 -8.58
N GLY A 134 14.49 11.52 -9.41
CA GLY A 134 14.97 10.35 -10.16
C GLY A 134 15.23 9.12 -9.29
N ARG A 135 14.87 9.14 -8.00
CA ARG A 135 15.09 8.05 -7.05
C ARG A 135 13.77 7.46 -6.62
N ARG A 136 13.72 6.13 -6.50
CA ARG A 136 12.60 5.41 -5.89
C ARG A 136 12.95 4.95 -4.47
N GLN A 137 12.01 5.12 -3.55
CA GLN A 137 12.00 4.49 -2.24
C GLN A 137 10.84 3.50 -2.19
N VAL A 138 11.11 2.26 -1.80
CA VAL A 138 10.09 1.22 -1.64
C VAL A 138 10.03 0.83 -0.17
N ILE A 139 8.81 0.81 0.36
CA ILE A 139 8.48 0.27 1.68
C ILE A 139 7.44 -0.82 1.46
N SER A 140 7.74 -2.04 1.90
CA SER A 140 6.74 -3.11 1.97
C SER A 140 6.28 -3.26 3.42
N GLY A 141 5.16 -3.92 3.63
CA GLY A 141 4.62 -4.11 4.96
C GLY A 141 3.44 -5.08 5.00
N LEU A 142 2.91 -5.23 6.20
CA LEU A 142 1.62 -5.85 6.45
C LEU A 142 0.92 -5.13 7.62
N LYS A 143 -0.39 -5.27 7.69
CA LYS A 143 -1.23 -4.85 8.82
C LYS A 143 -2.36 -5.86 9.03
N ASP A 144 -3.17 -5.65 10.06
CA ASP A 144 -4.35 -6.44 10.39
C ASP A 144 -4.04 -7.89 10.84
N LEU A 145 -2.76 -8.21 11.11
CA LEU A 145 -2.34 -9.55 11.54
C LEU A 145 -2.59 -9.78 13.02
N THR A 146 -3.76 -10.32 13.35
CA THR A 146 -4.17 -10.61 14.72
C THR A 146 -3.54 -11.91 15.21
N VAL A 147 -2.77 -11.83 16.29
CA VAL A 147 -2.13 -12.98 16.95
C VAL A 147 -2.38 -12.96 18.45
N LEU A 148 -2.39 -14.14 19.08
CA LEU A 148 -2.60 -14.30 20.51
C LEU A 148 -1.74 -15.44 21.07
N ASN A 149 -1.03 -15.16 22.16
CA ASN A 149 -0.43 -16.16 23.04
C ASN A 149 -1.20 -16.16 24.36
N THR A 150 -1.60 -17.35 24.85
CA THR A 150 -2.36 -17.50 26.09
C THR A 150 -1.48 -17.50 27.35
N THR A 151 -0.16 -17.63 27.20
CA THR A 151 0.86 -17.70 28.26
C THR A 151 2.22 -17.30 27.67
N ASP A 152 3.33 -17.49 28.40
CA ASP A 152 4.71 -17.16 27.99
C ASP A 152 4.89 -15.69 27.58
N SER A 153 4.12 -14.81 28.22
CA SER A 153 4.32 -13.35 28.18
C SER A 153 4.49 -12.83 29.59
N GLU A 154 5.47 -11.95 29.78
CA GLU A 154 5.81 -11.38 31.08
C GLU A 154 5.82 -9.86 31.03
N PHE A 155 5.59 -9.22 32.17
CA PHE A 155 5.77 -7.78 32.35
C PHE A 155 6.12 -7.48 33.81
N HIS A 156 7.42 -7.44 34.09
CA HIS A 156 7.98 -7.12 35.40
C HIS A 156 9.30 -6.34 35.22
N GLY A 157 9.78 -5.71 36.29
CA GLY A 157 11.01 -4.92 36.26
C GLY A 157 10.86 -3.52 35.64
N PHE A 158 9.64 -3.07 35.37
CA PHE A 158 9.38 -1.72 34.88
C PHE A 158 9.57 -0.66 35.99
N ALA A 159 9.87 0.58 35.56
CA ALA A 159 9.99 1.73 36.45
C ALA A 159 8.68 1.98 37.21
N LYS A 160 8.78 2.33 38.48
CA LYS A 160 7.63 2.62 39.34
C LYS A 160 7.71 4.07 39.83
N ASP A 161 6.63 4.79 39.67
CA ASP A 161 6.43 6.15 40.15
C ASP A 161 5.23 6.22 41.13
N PRO A 162 4.93 7.39 41.72
CA PRO A 162 3.77 7.54 42.62
C PRO A 162 2.40 7.23 41.99
N TYR A 163 2.31 7.08 40.67
CA TYR A 163 1.09 6.77 39.94
C TYR A 163 1.03 5.32 39.45
N THR A 164 2.08 4.54 39.68
CA THR A 164 2.18 3.16 39.20
C THR A 164 1.38 2.21 40.09
N THR A 165 0.17 1.87 39.65
CA THR A 165 -0.72 0.90 40.32
C THR A 165 -0.68 -0.48 39.67
N LEU A 166 -0.04 -0.62 38.51
CA LEU A 166 0.02 -1.86 37.75
C LEU A 166 0.88 -2.90 38.47
N PRO A 167 0.33 -4.07 38.84
CA PRO A 167 1.13 -5.16 39.39
C PRO A 167 2.01 -5.78 38.30
N GLU A 168 3.19 -6.24 38.72
CA GLU A 168 4.07 -7.05 37.87
C GLU A 168 3.48 -8.45 37.64
N THR A 169 3.80 -9.07 36.51
CA THR A 169 3.44 -10.45 36.21
C THR A 169 4.54 -11.19 35.46
N ARG A 170 4.62 -12.50 35.68
CA ARG A 170 5.48 -13.45 34.97
C ARG A 170 4.71 -14.43 34.08
N ASP A 171 3.39 -14.26 33.99
CA ASP A 171 2.57 -15.00 33.03
C ASP A 171 1.30 -14.20 32.74
N ARG A 172 1.03 -13.94 31.47
CA ARG A 172 -0.18 -13.22 31.01
C ARG A 172 -0.50 -13.58 29.57
N VAL A 173 -1.75 -13.34 29.19
CA VAL A 173 -2.18 -13.33 27.79
C VAL A 173 -1.54 -12.14 27.08
N LEU A 174 -1.03 -12.37 25.86
CA LEU A 174 -0.60 -11.32 24.95
C LEU A 174 -1.37 -11.47 23.64
N ALA A 175 -2.21 -10.51 23.32
CA ALA A 175 -2.88 -10.39 22.05
C ALA A 175 -2.48 -9.07 21.39
N THR A 176 -2.24 -9.08 20.09
CA THR A 176 -1.91 -7.86 19.33
C THR A 176 -2.34 -8.01 17.89
N GLU A 177 -2.56 -6.87 17.24
CA GLU A 177 -2.56 -6.77 15.80
C GLU A 177 -1.16 -6.31 15.35
N VAL A 178 -0.48 -7.14 14.57
CA VAL A 178 0.86 -6.85 14.05
C VAL A 178 0.73 -5.96 12.83
N SER A 179 1.40 -4.81 12.90
CA SER A 179 1.65 -3.93 11.76
C SER A 179 3.14 -3.72 11.60
N GLY A 180 3.70 -4.18 10.48
CA GLY A 180 5.13 -4.12 10.18
C GLY A 180 5.38 -3.41 8.86
N ARG A 181 6.43 -2.60 8.81
CA ARG A 181 6.91 -1.97 7.57
C ARG A 181 8.42 -2.04 7.51
N TRP A 182 8.95 -2.34 6.34
CA TRP A 182 10.39 -2.38 6.10
C TRP A 182 10.72 -1.63 4.80
N ARG A 183 11.73 -0.79 4.90
CA ARG A 183 12.27 -0.04 3.76
C ARG A 183 13.34 -0.89 3.08
N HIS A 184 13.26 -1.00 1.76
CA HIS A 184 14.28 -1.67 0.95
C HIS A 184 15.49 -0.76 0.76
N THR A 185 16.70 -1.32 0.88
CA THR A 185 17.97 -0.57 0.82
C THR A 185 18.48 -0.35 -0.62
N ARG A 186 18.14 -1.24 -1.55
CA ARG A 186 18.42 -1.11 -2.99
C ARG A 186 17.39 -1.90 -3.78
N THR A 187 16.82 -1.27 -4.80
CA THR A 187 16.08 -1.96 -5.86
C THR A 187 16.95 -1.85 -7.10
N GLU A 188 17.66 -2.92 -7.47
CA GLU A 188 18.34 -2.99 -8.76
C GLU A 188 17.33 -2.77 -9.88
N ASP A 189 17.78 -2.11 -10.96
CA ASP A 189 16.99 -1.79 -12.14
C ASP A 189 16.73 -3.02 -13.01
#